data_AF-A0A7G6VZH8-F1
#
_entry.id   AF-A0A7G6VZH8-F1
#
_cell.length_a   1.000
_cell.length_b   1.000
_cell.length_c   1.000
_cell.angle_alpha   90.00
_cell.angle_beta   90.00
_cell.angle_gamma   90.00
#
_symmetry.space_group_name_H-M   'P 1'
#
loop_
_entity.id
_entity.type
_entity.pdbx_description
1 polymer ?
#
loop_
_entity_poly.entity_id
_entity_poly.type
_entity_poly.pdbx_seq_one_letter_code
_entity_poly.pdbx_strand_id
1 'polypeptide(L)'
;MATQTSSLGCVICGAGDGEGVPIFASRLWDGAEDPSNRVRLCRRHADDARATVLSVEELMERAGLAQRPLPPQLHAVERYDRWGNPLLKEGRRARGELFFEPEVQDWLGRCGALDRFEPWVKYPRTYVLPWSQEIGVGDRPMASLDLLAGGDVIVSEKMDGENVSLYRDFLHTRSIARIPHESRIWLDAFWDRVRYRIPADWRICGEYLFVSHTVRYCSLPSYFLAFSVWNDRNICLSWNDSMAFLADAGIAPVPLLYRGQLDRHAIHAAWEKGGNPSSEGYVLRSAGRIAYRDFRRLAGKFIRSGYVQSEPVKNNMTHGTTMLNNTLSLK
;
A
#
# COMPACT_ATOMS: atom_id res chain seq x y z
N MET A 1 15.09 -29.81 14.98
CA MET A 1 14.26 -29.41 16.13
C MET A 1 15.15 -28.65 17.10
N ALA A 2 15.19 -27.31 17.00
CA ALA A 2 15.87 -26.48 17.99
C ALA A 2 14.88 -26.24 19.14
N THR A 3 15.22 -26.73 20.31
CA THR A 3 14.50 -26.51 21.56
C THR A 3 14.53 -25.01 21.89
N GLN A 4 13.37 -24.35 21.80
CA GLN A 4 13.17 -23.03 22.40
C GLN A 4 13.39 -23.18 23.91
N THR A 5 14.53 -22.71 24.41
CA THR A 5 14.70 -22.40 25.83
C THR A 5 13.77 -21.24 26.15
N SER A 6 12.53 -21.56 26.53
CA SER A 6 11.58 -20.56 27.02
C SER A 6 12.15 -19.94 28.29
N SER A 7 12.67 -18.71 28.21
CA SER A 7 13.01 -17.97 29.42
C SER A 7 11.74 -17.83 30.26
N LEU A 8 11.77 -18.34 31.49
CA LEU A 8 10.64 -18.21 32.42
C LEU A 8 10.40 -16.74 32.84
N GLY A 9 11.39 -15.87 32.63
CA GLY A 9 11.33 -14.44 32.90
C GLY A 9 11.37 -13.56 31.65
N CYS A 10 11.46 -12.24 31.87
CA CYS A 10 11.58 -11.22 30.84
C CYS A 10 12.78 -11.49 29.92
N VAL A 11 12.57 -11.50 28.61
CA VAL A 11 13.63 -11.77 27.63
C VAL A 11 14.74 -10.68 27.61
N ILE A 12 14.48 -9.51 28.17
CA ILE A 12 15.44 -8.39 28.23
C ILE A 12 16.31 -8.42 29.49
N CYS A 13 15.70 -8.58 30.67
CA CYS A 13 16.43 -8.50 31.95
C CYS A 13 16.38 -9.76 32.83
N GLY A 14 15.64 -10.80 32.44
CA GLY A 14 15.51 -12.05 33.19
C GLY A 14 14.52 -12.03 34.36
N ALA A 15 13.85 -10.92 34.65
CA ALA A 15 12.91 -10.81 35.77
C ALA A 15 11.71 -11.78 35.64
N GLY A 16 11.37 -12.49 36.73
CA GLY A 16 10.35 -13.56 36.72
C GLY A 16 8.88 -13.11 36.60
N ASP A 17 8.62 -11.80 36.61
CA ASP A 17 7.29 -11.17 36.59
C ASP A 17 6.74 -10.91 35.17
N GLY A 18 7.37 -11.48 34.13
CA GLY A 18 7.05 -11.12 32.75
C GLY A 18 5.71 -11.65 32.24
N GLU A 19 4.92 -10.84 31.54
CA GLU A 19 3.71 -11.26 30.82
C GLU A 19 4.00 -11.52 29.34
N GLY A 20 3.14 -12.28 28.66
CA GLY A 20 3.26 -12.53 27.22
C GLY A 20 2.80 -11.31 26.40
N VAL A 21 3.74 -10.50 25.94
CA VAL A 21 3.51 -9.29 25.16
C VAL A 21 3.71 -9.57 23.67
N PRO A 22 2.83 -9.08 22.78
CA PRO A 22 3.01 -9.28 21.36
C PRO A 22 4.12 -8.37 20.80
N ILE A 23 4.96 -8.91 19.90
CA ILE A 23 6.05 -8.21 19.19
C ILE A 23 5.44 -7.19 18.22
N PHE A 24 4.57 -7.64 17.32
CA PHE A 24 3.68 -6.78 16.54
C PHE A 24 2.32 -6.70 17.21
N ALA A 25 1.70 -5.53 17.27
CA ALA A 25 0.39 -5.38 17.89
C ALA A 25 -0.64 -6.37 17.31
N SER A 26 -1.37 -7.10 18.17
CA SER A 26 -2.36 -8.11 17.75
C SER A 26 -3.41 -7.56 16.77
N ARG A 27 -3.73 -6.26 16.85
CA ARG A 27 -4.63 -5.56 15.92
C ARG A 27 -4.15 -5.53 14.46
N LEU A 28 -2.86 -5.75 14.20
CA LEU A 28 -2.34 -5.87 12.84
C LEU A 28 -2.70 -7.22 12.19
N TRP A 29 -3.18 -8.19 12.95
CA TRP A 29 -3.45 -9.53 12.44
C TRP A 29 -4.92 -9.68 12.05
N ASP A 30 -5.14 -9.98 10.78
CA ASP A 30 -6.46 -10.31 10.23
C ASP A 30 -6.70 -11.82 10.33
N GLY A 31 -7.13 -12.28 11.51
CA GLY A 31 -7.37 -13.69 11.78
C GLY A 31 -6.36 -14.28 12.75
N ALA A 32 -5.81 -15.46 12.42
CA ALA A 32 -4.91 -16.17 13.32
C ALA A 32 -3.55 -15.45 13.45
N GLU A 33 -3.24 -15.00 14.66
CA GLU A 33 -1.93 -14.46 15.04
C GLU A 33 -0.88 -15.59 15.07
N ASP A 34 0.31 -15.34 14.52
CA ASP A 34 1.43 -16.28 14.62
C ASP A 34 1.76 -16.53 16.10
N PRO A 35 1.78 -17.79 16.59
CA PRO A 35 2.10 -18.09 17.98
C PRO A 35 3.46 -17.54 18.44
N SER A 36 4.41 -17.37 17.52
CA SER A 36 5.73 -16.80 17.79
C SER A 36 5.73 -15.27 17.92
N ASN A 37 4.60 -14.59 17.67
CA ASN A 37 4.45 -13.15 17.85
C ASN A 37 4.48 -12.70 19.31
N ARG A 38 4.75 -13.57 20.30
CA ARG A 38 4.73 -13.21 21.72
C ARG A 38 6.07 -13.46 22.39
N VAL A 39 6.46 -12.51 23.24
CA VAL A 39 7.67 -12.57 24.08
C VAL A 39 7.32 -12.24 25.52
N ARG A 40 8.03 -12.83 26.49
CA ARG A 40 7.83 -12.49 27.89
C ARG A 40 8.55 -11.20 28.25
N LEU A 41 7.83 -10.19 28.75
CA LEU A 41 8.40 -8.91 29.18
C LEU A 41 7.86 -8.52 30.56
N CYS A 42 8.73 -8.04 31.45
CA CYS A 42 8.28 -7.37 32.67
C CYS A 42 7.60 -6.04 32.30
N ARG A 43 6.85 -5.44 33.23
CA ARG A 43 6.06 -4.22 32.97
C ARG A 43 6.86 -3.12 32.27
N ARG A 44 8.07 -2.84 32.77
CA ARG A 44 8.96 -1.82 32.20
C ARG A 44 9.26 -2.09 30.72
N HIS A 45 9.73 -3.29 30.39
CA HIS A 45 10.10 -3.61 29.00
C HIS A 45 8.87 -3.79 28.10
N ALA A 46 7.72 -4.15 28.65
CA ALA A 46 6.45 -4.12 27.93
C ALA A 46 6.10 -2.68 27.51
N ASP A 47 6.29 -1.71 28.41
CA ASP A 47 6.08 -0.28 28.12
C ASP A 47 7.14 0.25 27.13
N ASP A 48 8.41 -0.12 27.28
CA ASP A 48 9.48 0.23 26.33
C ASP A 48 9.19 -0.34 24.93
N ALA A 49 8.65 -1.57 24.84
CA ALA A 49 8.20 -2.14 23.58
C ALA A 49 7.03 -1.32 23.02
N ARG A 50 5.99 -1.03 23.80
CA ARG A 50 4.82 -0.21 23.37
C ARG A 50 5.24 1.18 22.87
N ALA A 51 6.20 1.80 23.54
CA ALA A 51 6.81 3.07 23.17
C ALA A 51 7.78 2.96 21.97
N THR A 52 8.03 1.77 21.41
CA THR A 52 9.01 1.54 20.33
C THR A 52 10.45 1.89 20.70
N VAL A 53 10.75 1.96 22.01
CA VAL A 53 12.12 2.09 22.53
C VAL A 53 12.87 0.78 22.28
N LEU A 54 12.23 -0.35 22.57
CA LEU A 54 12.70 -1.67 22.12
C LEU A 54 12.19 -1.94 20.71
N SER A 55 13.12 -2.28 19.81
CA SER A 55 12.79 -2.59 18.42
C SER A 55 12.23 -4.00 18.27
N VAL A 56 11.50 -4.25 17.18
CA VAL A 56 11.03 -5.60 16.81
C VAL A 56 12.22 -6.55 16.69
N GLU A 57 13.29 -6.12 16.03
CA GLU A 57 14.47 -6.95 15.84
C GLU A 57 15.19 -7.27 17.16
N GLU A 58 15.29 -6.32 18.08
CA GLU A 58 15.87 -6.55 19.41
C GLU A 58 15.03 -7.54 20.22
N LEU A 59 13.69 -7.40 20.21
CA LEU A 59 12.80 -8.37 20.88
C LEU A 59 12.96 -9.77 20.30
N MET A 60 13.06 -9.89 18.97
CA MET A 60 13.25 -11.17 18.29
C MET A 60 14.60 -11.81 18.63
N GLU A 61 15.68 -11.03 18.58
CA GLU A 61 17.03 -11.51 18.91
C GLU A 61 17.08 -12.04 20.35
N ARG A 62 16.56 -11.27 21.30
CA ARG A 62 16.52 -11.62 22.72
C ARG A 62 15.65 -12.85 23.02
N ALA A 63 14.61 -13.06 22.21
CA ALA A 63 13.75 -14.24 22.31
C ALA A 63 14.27 -15.45 21.50
N GLY A 64 15.38 -15.32 20.77
CA GLY A 64 15.92 -16.39 19.93
C GLY A 64 15.03 -16.79 18.76
N LEU A 65 14.25 -15.85 18.21
CA LEU A 65 13.34 -16.12 17.09
C LEU A 65 14.10 -16.16 15.76
N ALA A 66 14.11 -17.33 15.12
CA ALA A 66 14.75 -17.54 13.82
C ALA A 66 13.95 -16.93 12.65
N GLN A 67 12.64 -16.78 12.80
CA GLN A 67 11.75 -16.20 11.79
C GLN A 67 10.96 -15.05 12.39
N ARG A 68 10.73 -14.01 11.58
CA ARG A 68 9.93 -12.86 12.00
C ARG A 68 8.44 -13.19 11.94
N PRO A 69 7.68 -13.07 13.05
CA PRO A 69 6.23 -13.22 13.07
C PRO A 69 5.58 -12.00 12.42
N LEU A 70 5.59 -11.95 11.09
CA LEU A 70 5.19 -10.77 10.32
C LEU A 70 3.69 -10.83 10.00
N PRO A 71 2.89 -9.80 10.35
CA PRO A 71 1.51 -9.69 9.87
C PRO A 71 1.44 -9.84 8.34
N PRO A 72 0.50 -10.64 7.80
CA PRO A 72 0.55 -11.13 6.43
C PRO A 72 0.48 -10.04 5.34
N GLN A 73 -0.07 -8.87 5.68
CA GLN A 73 -0.15 -7.70 4.81
C GLN A 73 1.15 -6.90 4.72
N LEU A 74 2.07 -7.05 5.68
CA LEU A 74 3.34 -6.33 5.69
C LEU A 74 4.36 -7.00 4.75
N HIS A 75 5.26 -6.19 4.20
CA HIS A 75 6.27 -6.63 3.24
C HIS A 75 7.50 -7.21 3.95
N ALA A 76 7.87 -8.45 3.61
CA ALA A 76 8.96 -9.17 4.27
C ALA A 76 10.35 -8.52 4.10
N VAL A 77 10.57 -7.72 3.07
CA VAL A 77 11.85 -7.02 2.86
C VAL A 77 11.96 -5.70 3.64
N GLU A 78 10.85 -5.24 4.22
CA GLU A 78 10.81 -3.96 4.94
C GLU A 78 10.94 -4.19 6.45
N ARG A 79 11.38 -3.14 7.15
CA ARG A 79 11.40 -3.09 8.61
C ARG A 79 10.27 -2.23 9.13
N TYR A 80 9.78 -2.57 10.32
CA TYR A 80 8.62 -1.93 10.93
C TYR A 80 8.85 -1.77 12.42
N ASP A 81 8.24 -0.76 13.02
CA ASP A 81 8.00 -0.80 14.46
C ASP A 81 6.83 -1.74 14.80
N ARG A 82 6.58 -1.96 16.10
CA ARG A 82 5.52 -2.87 16.58
C ARG A 82 4.12 -2.51 16.07
N TRP A 83 3.89 -1.24 15.71
CA TRP A 83 2.60 -0.71 15.30
C TRP A 83 2.41 -0.83 13.78
N GLY A 84 3.39 -1.42 13.07
CA GLY A 84 3.35 -1.61 11.64
C GLY A 84 3.73 -0.36 10.85
N ASN A 85 4.40 0.61 11.47
CA ASN A 85 4.92 1.78 10.77
C ASN A 85 6.23 1.42 10.06
N PRO A 86 6.35 1.58 8.72
CA PRO A 86 7.60 1.31 8.02
C PRO A 86 8.74 2.20 8.52
N LEU A 87 9.88 1.59 8.79
CA LEU A 87 11.11 2.31 9.13
C LEU A 87 11.81 2.77 7.84
N LEU A 88 12.09 4.07 7.78
CA LEU A 88 12.80 4.71 6.67
C LEU A 88 14.28 4.90 7.04
N LYS A 89 15.04 5.54 6.15
CA LYS A 89 16.44 5.89 6.42
C LYS A 89 16.54 6.89 7.58
N GLU A 90 17.71 6.95 8.21
CA GLU A 90 18.05 7.97 9.22
C GLU A 90 17.09 7.99 10.42
N GLY A 91 16.46 6.86 10.74
CA GLY A 91 15.54 6.74 11.87
C GLY A 91 14.17 7.40 11.64
N ARG A 92 13.88 7.91 10.43
CA ARG A 92 12.57 8.40 10.01
C ARG A 92 11.58 7.24 9.86
N ARG A 93 10.28 7.53 9.88
CA ARG A 93 9.20 6.53 9.79
C ARG A 93 8.10 6.99 8.84
N ALA A 94 7.47 6.06 8.15
CA ALA A 94 6.22 6.32 7.44
C ALA A 94 5.03 5.95 8.33
N ARG A 95 3.87 6.60 8.12
CA ARG A 95 2.64 6.30 8.88
C ARG A 95 2.05 4.96 8.42
N GLY A 96 1.88 4.02 9.34
CA GLY A 96 1.31 2.69 9.12
C GLY A 96 -0.19 2.60 9.43
N GLU A 97 -0.72 1.37 9.47
CA GLU A 97 -2.15 1.09 9.58
C GLU A 97 -2.77 1.58 10.90
N LEU A 98 -2.04 1.45 12.01
CA LEU A 98 -2.51 1.81 13.35
C LEU A 98 -2.06 3.21 13.78
N PHE A 99 -1.32 3.94 12.93
CA PHE A 99 -0.67 5.20 13.32
C PHE A 99 -1.65 6.17 14.00
N PHE A 100 -2.82 6.40 13.41
CA PHE A 100 -3.80 7.37 13.91
C PHE A 100 -4.65 6.88 15.09
N GLU A 101 -4.44 5.66 15.60
CA GLU A 101 -5.19 5.17 16.75
C GLU A 101 -4.74 5.90 18.05
N PRO A 102 -5.66 6.32 18.93
CA PRO A 102 -5.33 7.15 20.09
C PRO A 102 -4.26 6.55 21.00
N GLU A 103 -4.33 5.24 21.25
CA GLU A 103 -3.34 4.53 22.08
C GLU A 103 -1.94 4.53 21.44
N VAL A 104 -1.88 4.38 20.12
CA VAL A 104 -0.61 4.39 19.38
C VAL A 104 0.00 5.80 19.42
N GLN A 105 -0.83 6.84 19.24
CA GLN A 105 -0.40 8.23 19.36
C GLN A 105 0.13 8.56 20.77
N ASP A 106 -0.54 8.08 21.83
CA ASP A 106 -0.09 8.26 23.22
C ASP A 106 1.29 7.61 23.46
N TRP A 107 1.47 6.35 23.05
CA TRP A 107 2.76 5.67 23.21
C TRP A 107 3.90 6.31 22.40
N LEU A 108 3.64 6.68 21.15
CA LEU A 108 4.64 7.35 20.30
C LEU A 108 4.95 8.78 20.81
N GLY A 109 3.97 9.46 21.39
CA GLY A 109 4.14 10.78 21.98
C GLY A 109 5.03 10.76 23.23
N ARG A 110 4.84 9.78 24.12
CA ARG A 110 5.61 9.64 25.37
C ARG A 110 7.11 9.51 25.16
N CYS A 111 7.55 8.95 24.03
CA CYS A 111 8.97 8.79 23.70
C CYS A 111 9.49 9.78 22.65
N GLY A 112 8.68 10.78 22.27
CA GLY A 112 9.04 11.76 21.24
C GLY A 112 9.27 11.14 19.84
N ALA A 113 8.67 9.98 19.56
CA ALA A 113 8.82 9.32 18.26
C ALA A 113 7.99 9.98 17.15
N LEU A 114 6.94 10.74 17.51
CA LEU A 114 6.05 11.41 16.54
C LEU A 114 6.81 12.35 15.59
N ASP A 115 7.83 13.06 16.07
CA ASP A 115 8.63 14.00 15.26
C ASP A 115 9.46 13.31 14.16
N ARG A 116 9.59 11.97 14.24
CA ARG A 116 10.31 11.15 13.27
C ARG A 116 9.44 10.69 12.10
N PHE A 117 8.14 10.96 12.13
CA PHE A 117 7.23 10.53 11.08
C PHE A 117 7.19 11.50 9.91
N GLU A 118 7.39 10.95 8.72
CA GLU A 118 7.08 11.64 7.49
C GLU A 118 5.58 11.62 7.21
N PRO A 119 5.05 12.62 6.51
CA PRO A 119 3.65 12.59 6.06
C PRO A 119 3.40 11.58 4.93
N TRP A 120 4.47 11.04 4.33
CA TRP A 120 4.39 10.16 3.17
C TRP A 120 4.06 8.72 3.56
N VAL A 121 3.08 8.16 2.87
CA VAL A 121 2.53 6.83 3.08
C VAL A 121 2.59 6.04 1.78
N LYS A 122 3.05 4.79 1.85
CA LYS A 122 3.03 3.87 0.70
C LYS A 122 1.59 3.60 0.27
N TYR A 123 1.38 3.38 -1.02
CA TYR A 123 0.08 2.88 -1.47
C TYR A 123 -0.16 1.46 -0.91
N PRO A 124 -1.35 1.15 -0.35
CA PRO A 124 -1.59 -0.16 0.23
C PRO A 124 -1.59 -1.24 -0.85
N ARG A 125 -1.12 -2.44 -0.47
CA ARG A 125 -1.09 -3.59 -1.36
C ARG A 125 -2.53 -3.96 -1.77
N THR A 126 -2.76 -4.08 -3.08
CA THR A 126 -4.04 -4.56 -3.62
C THR A 126 -4.02 -6.09 -3.72
N TYR A 127 -4.97 -6.75 -3.03
CA TYR A 127 -5.02 -8.21 -2.95
C TYR A 127 -5.69 -8.80 -4.20
N VAL A 128 -5.40 -10.06 -4.52
CA VAL A 128 -5.93 -10.73 -5.70
C VAL A 128 -7.33 -11.27 -5.42
N LEU A 129 -8.29 -10.94 -6.27
CA LEU A 129 -9.67 -11.40 -6.15
C LEU A 129 -9.75 -12.93 -6.28
N PRO A 130 -10.70 -13.60 -5.59
CA PRO A 130 -10.81 -15.06 -5.60
C PRO A 130 -11.06 -15.69 -6.98
N TRP A 131 -11.55 -14.90 -7.94
CA TRP A 131 -11.80 -15.33 -9.31
C TRP A 131 -10.77 -14.80 -10.32
N SER A 132 -9.66 -14.24 -9.84
CA SER A 132 -8.51 -13.94 -10.70
C SER A 132 -8.04 -15.21 -11.39
N GLN A 133 -7.64 -15.09 -12.65
CA GLN A 133 -7.16 -16.24 -13.42
C GLN A 133 -5.71 -16.56 -13.10
N GLU A 134 -4.95 -15.57 -12.63
CA GLU A 134 -3.55 -15.70 -12.23
C GLU A 134 -3.30 -15.08 -10.85
N ILE A 135 -2.26 -15.55 -10.18
CA ILE A 135 -1.70 -14.97 -8.95
C ILE A 135 -0.19 -14.83 -9.15
N GLY A 136 0.31 -13.59 -9.17
CA GLY A 136 1.73 -13.32 -9.38
C GLY A 136 2.61 -13.68 -8.18
N VAL A 137 3.92 -13.80 -8.42
CA VAL A 137 4.89 -14.01 -7.34
C VAL A 137 4.84 -12.83 -6.37
N GLY A 138 4.59 -13.12 -5.10
CA GLY A 138 4.48 -12.12 -4.04
C GLY A 138 3.10 -11.46 -3.93
N ASP A 139 2.13 -11.80 -4.79
CA ASP A 139 0.75 -11.40 -4.60
C ASP A 139 0.11 -12.10 -3.40
N ARG A 140 -0.93 -11.49 -2.84
CA ARG A 140 -1.70 -12.03 -1.71
C ARG A 140 -3.15 -12.22 -2.13
N PRO A 141 -3.75 -13.40 -1.92
CA PRO A 141 -5.16 -13.61 -2.20
C PRO A 141 -6.02 -12.83 -1.20
N MET A 142 -7.12 -12.28 -1.69
CA MET A 142 -8.16 -11.65 -0.89
C MET A 142 -8.94 -12.73 -0.14
N ALA A 143 -8.93 -12.67 1.19
CA ALA A 143 -9.48 -13.74 2.04
C ALA A 143 -11.02 -13.80 2.02
N SER A 144 -11.69 -12.64 1.95
CA SER A 144 -13.14 -12.53 1.94
C SER A 144 -13.58 -11.25 1.22
N LEU A 145 -14.80 -11.28 0.69
CA LEU A 145 -15.50 -10.16 0.06
C LEU A 145 -16.71 -9.69 0.89
N ASP A 146 -16.88 -10.18 2.12
CA ASP A 146 -18.08 -9.91 2.92
C ASP A 146 -18.29 -8.41 3.16
N LEU A 147 -17.22 -7.63 3.26
CA LEU A 147 -17.30 -6.17 3.42
C LEU A 147 -17.72 -5.43 2.14
N LEU A 148 -17.70 -6.10 1.00
CA LEU A 148 -18.18 -5.58 -0.29
C LEU A 148 -19.58 -6.09 -0.64
N ALA A 149 -20.05 -7.15 0.02
CA ALA A 149 -21.35 -7.75 -0.24
C ALA A 149 -22.49 -6.76 0.11
N GLY A 150 -23.45 -6.60 -0.81
CA GLY A 150 -24.58 -5.69 -0.67
C GLY A 150 -24.25 -4.20 -0.82
N GLY A 151 -22.97 -3.84 -0.95
CA GLY A 151 -22.52 -2.46 -1.14
C GLY A 151 -22.38 -2.06 -2.62
N ASP A 152 -22.31 -0.73 -2.87
CA ASP A 152 -21.92 -0.18 -4.17
C ASP A 152 -20.40 -0.35 -4.35
N VAL A 153 -20.00 -0.92 -5.47
CA VAL A 153 -18.61 -1.12 -5.88
C VAL A 153 -18.34 -0.40 -7.20
N ILE A 154 -17.08 -0.05 -7.41
CA ILE A 154 -16.59 0.38 -8.71
C ILE A 154 -15.53 -0.59 -9.21
N VAL A 155 -15.45 -0.71 -10.52
CA VAL A 155 -14.39 -1.43 -11.20
C VAL A 155 -13.75 -0.50 -12.21
N SER A 156 -12.45 -0.29 -12.07
CA SER A 156 -11.65 0.48 -13.02
C SER A 156 -10.68 -0.43 -13.77
N GLU A 157 -10.29 -0.01 -14.96
CA GLU A 157 -9.22 -0.67 -15.69
C GLU A 157 -7.93 -0.67 -14.86
N LYS A 158 -7.23 -1.81 -14.83
CA LYS A 158 -5.92 -1.91 -14.22
C LYS A 158 -4.87 -1.51 -15.25
N MET A 159 -4.43 -0.26 -15.17
CA MET A 159 -3.38 0.27 -16.04
C MET A 159 -2.03 -0.37 -15.72
N ASP A 160 -1.21 -0.58 -16.75
CA ASP A 160 0.13 -1.17 -16.67
C ASP A 160 1.19 -0.07 -16.82
N GLY A 161 1.68 0.41 -15.69
CA GLY A 161 2.73 1.41 -15.64
C GLY A 161 3.42 1.38 -14.28
N GLU A 162 3.68 2.58 -13.76
CA GLU A 162 4.33 2.74 -12.48
C GLU A 162 3.45 3.49 -11.47
N ASN A 163 3.25 2.86 -10.31
CA ASN A 163 2.57 3.48 -9.19
C ASN A 163 3.30 4.76 -8.71
N VAL A 164 2.57 5.86 -8.65
CA VAL A 164 3.05 7.15 -8.14
C VAL A 164 2.04 7.76 -7.16
N SER A 165 2.56 8.32 -6.08
CA SER A 165 1.80 9.14 -5.13
C SER A 165 2.26 10.60 -5.21
N LEU A 166 1.30 11.51 -5.40
CA LEU A 166 1.51 12.95 -5.44
C LEU A 166 1.00 13.59 -4.15
N TYR A 167 1.85 14.38 -3.48
CA TYR A 167 1.51 15.25 -2.35
C TYR A 167 1.70 16.71 -2.79
N ARG A 168 1.35 17.66 -1.92
CA ARG A 168 1.62 19.08 -2.15
C ARG A 168 3.11 19.39 -2.32
N ASP A 169 3.94 18.75 -1.50
CA ASP A 169 5.35 19.07 -1.28
C ASP A 169 6.31 17.96 -1.74
N PHE A 170 5.78 16.79 -2.06
CA PHE A 170 6.57 15.63 -2.47
C PHE A 170 5.83 14.74 -3.48
N LEU A 171 6.59 13.94 -4.23
CA LEU A 171 6.05 12.80 -4.96
C LEU A 171 6.99 11.60 -4.81
N HIS A 172 6.43 10.40 -4.81
CA HIS A 172 7.21 9.17 -4.73
C HIS A 172 6.58 8.03 -5.52
N THR A 173 7.37 7.00 -5.81
CA THR A 173 6.93 5.77 -6.46
C THR A 173 6.42 4.76 -5.42
N ARG A 174 6.37 3.47 -5.75
CA ARG A 174 6.03 2.42 -4.77
C ARG A 174 6.95 2.44 -3.54
N SER A 175 8.24 2.71 -3.72
CA SER A 175 9.13 3.03 -2.60
C SER A 175 9.00 4.52 -2.27
N ILE A 176 8.99 4.88 -0.98
CA ILE A 176 9.04 6.28 -0.55
C ILE A 176 10.45 6.80 -0.81
N ALA A 177 10.73 7.01 -2.10
CA ALA A 177 11.98 7.47 -2.65
C ALA A 177 11.67 8.17 -3.96
N ARG A 178 12.39 9.25 -4.22
CA ARG A 178 12.42 9.89 -5.54
C ARG A 178 13.64 9.37 -6.27
N ILE A 179 13.44 8.79 -7.45
CA ILE A 179 14.53 8.31 -8.31
C ILE A 179 14.54 9.20 -9.56
N PRO A 180 15.56 10.07 -9.73
CA PRO A 180 15.70 10.88 -10.93
C PRO A 180 15.83 10.01 -12.18
N HIS A 181 15.05 10.30 -13.21
CA HIS A 181 15.15 9.65 -14.52
C HIS A 181 14.54 10.56 -15.61
N GLU A 182 15.03 10.51 -16.85
CA GLU A 182 14.55 11.36 -17.95
C GLU A 182 13.05 11.20 -18.22
N SER A 183 12.54 9.97 -18.06
CA SER A 183 11.11 9.70 -18.17
C SER A 183 10.27 10.42 -17.12
N ARG A 184 10.86 11.04 -16.08
CA ARG A 184 10.13 11.78 -15.03
C ARG A 184 9.96 13.26 -15.32
N ILE A 185 10.62 13.80 -16.33
CA ILE A 185 10.53 15.24 -16.65
C ILE A 185 9.06 15.65 -16.88
N TRP A 186 8.29 14.82 -17.60
CA TRP A 186 6.86 15.08 -17.80
C TRP A 186 6.08 15.03 -16.48
N LEU A 187 6.37 14.05 -15.62
CA LEU A 187 5.70 13.87 -14.33
C LEU A 187 5.97 15.03 -13.38
N ASP A 188 7.21 15.50 -13.30
CA ASP A 188 7.60 16.65 -12.49
C ASP A 188 6.89 17.92 -12.98
N ALA A 189 6.89 18.17 -14.29
CA ALA A 189 6.17 19.30 -14.86
C ALA A 189 4.64 19.19 -14.67
N PHE A 190 4.08 17.99 -14.72
CA PHE A 190 2.68 17.74 -14.40
C PHE A 190 2.38 18.04 -12.93
N TRP A 191 3.20 17.53 -12.02
CA TRP A 191 3.08 17.74 -10.59
C TRP A 191 3.16 19.23 -10.23
N ASP A 192 4.11 19.99 -10.78
CA ASP A 192 4.25 21.43 -10.52
C ASP A 192 2.98 22.22 -10.88
N ARG A 193 2.22 21.78 -11.89
CA ARG A 193 0.94 22.40 -12.29
C ARG A 193 -0.24 22.09 -11.37
N VAL A 194 -0.20 20.99 -10.62
CA VAL A 194 -1.37 20.52 -9.84
C VAL A 194 -1.13 20.50 -8.33
N ARG A 195 0.12 20.46 -7.87
CA ARG A 195 0.49 20.24 -6.46
C ARG A 195 -0.10 21.25 -5.48
N TYR A 196 -0.31 22.51 -5.91
CA TYR A 196 -0.90 23.55 -5.06
C TYR A 196 -2.38 23.29 -4.74
N ARG A 197 -3.06 22.48 -5.56
CA ARG A 197 -4.47 22.06 -5.34
C ARG A 197 -4.57 20.90 -4.35
N ILE A 198 -3.47 20.21 -4.07
CA ILE A 198 -3.45 19.10 -3.11
C ILE A 198 -3.37 19.71 -1.70
N PRO A 199 -4.29 19.39 -0.77
CA PRO A 199 -4.17 19.81 0.63
C PRO A 199 -2.90 19.27 1.29
N ALA A 200 -2.47 19.91 2.40
CA ALA A 200 -1.37 19.37 3.20
C ALA A 200 -1.72 17.96 3.72
N ASP A 201 -0.75 17.06 3.74
CA ASP A 201 -0.88 15.64 4.15
C ASP A 201 -1.90 14.80 3.35
N TRP A 202 -2.50 15.36 2.28
CA TRP A 202 -3.29 14.61 1.33
C TRP A 202 -2.41 14.05 0.23
N ARG A 203 -2.85 12.93 -0.37
CA ARG A 203 -2.18 12.34 -1.52
C ARG A 203 -3.13 11.88 -2.60
N ILE A 204 -2.67 11.95 -3.83
CA ILE A 204 -3.30 11.35 -5.00
C ILE A 204 -2.42 10.18 -5.45
N CYS A 205 -2.97 8.98 -5.47
CA CYS A 205 -2.27 7.82 -6.01
C CYS A 205 -2.81 7.53 -7.42
N GLY A 206 -1.88 7.30 -8.35
CA GLY A 206 -2.17 7.03 -9.75
C GLY A 206 -1.10 6.18 -10.42
N GLU A 207 -1.38 5.84 -11.66
CA GLU A 207 -0.46 5.10 -12.52
C GLU A 207 0.21 6.08 -13.48
N TYR A 208 1.54 6.03 -13.51
CA TYR A 208 2.36 6.75 -14.46
C TYR A 208 2.67 5.87 -15.68
N LEU A 209 2.28 6.35 -16.85
CA LEU A 209 2.15 5.59 -18.09
C LEU A 209 2.98 6.22 -19.21
N PHE A 210 4.07 6.94 -18.92
CA PHE A 210 4.89 7.54 -19.98
C PHE A 210 5.65 6.49 -20.79
N VAL A 211 6.36 5.59 -20.09
CA VAL A 211 7.08 4.47 -20.70
C VAL A 211 6.16 3.26 -20.74
N SER A 212 6.10 2.58 -21.88
CA SER A 212 5.35 1.33 -22.03
C SER A 212 6.04 0.22 -21.23
N HIS A 213 5.25 -0.55 -20.48
CA HIS A 213 5.70 -1.75 -19.79
C HIS A 213 5.40 -2.97 -20.67
N THR A 214 4.41 -3.78 -20.31
CA THR A 214 3.89 -4.88 -21.11
C THR A 214 2.84 -4.40 -22.11
N VAL A 215 2.04 -3.40 -21.74
CA VAL A 215 0.99 -2.82 -22.58
C VAL A 215 1.46 -1.49 -23.19
N ARG A 216 1.25 -1.34 -24.51
CA ARG A 216 1.43 -0.07 -25.22
C ARG A 216 0.10 0.63 -25.38
N TYR A 217 0.00 1.83 -24.82
CA TYR A 217 -1.16 2.70 -24.93
C TYR A 217 -0.93 3.76 -26.01
N CYS A 218 -1.85 3.81 -26.98
CA CYS A 218 -1.73 4.70 -28.14
C CYS A 218 -2.63 5.95 -28.07
N SER A 219 -3.46 6.08 -27.04
CA SER A 219 -4.42 7.18 -26.90
C SER A 219 -4.79 7.40 -25.43
N LEU A 220 -3.84 7.93 -24.66
CA LEU A 220 -4.07 8.26 -23.24
C LEU A 220 -4.58 9.69 -23.07
N PRO A 221 -5.53 9.96 -22.16
CA PRO A 221 -5.94 11.33 -21.84
C PRO A 221 -4.86 12.10 -21.06
N SER A 222 -3.96 11.38 -20.39
CA SER A 222 -2.83 11.90 -19.62
C SER A 222 -1.82 10.76 -19.37
N TYR A 223 -0.54 11.06 -19.21
CA TYR A 223 0.45 10.06 -18.79
C TYR A 223 0.35 9.73 -17.30
N PHE A 224 -0.35 10.52 -16.49
CA PHE A 224 -0.69 10.17 -15.12
C PHE A 224 -2.21 10.02 -15.01
N LEU A 225 -2.66 8.84 -14.62
CA LEU A 225 -4.07 8.52 -14.38
C LEU A 225 -4.29 8.18 -12.92
N ALA A 226 -5.09 8.98 -12.22
CA ALA A 226 -5.37 8.78 -10.79
C ALA A 226 -6.38 7.65 -10.57
N PHE A 227 -6.18 6.85 -9.53
CA PHE A 227 -7.15 5.80 -9.12
C PHE A 227 -7.62 5.95 -7.67
N SER A 228 -6.96 6.77 -6.84
CA SER A 228 -7.44 7.07 -5.49
C SER A 228 -6.92 8.39 -4.93
N VAL A 229 -7.70 9.01 -4.06
CA VAL A 229 -7.35 10.22 -3.30
C VAL A 229 -7.48 9.92 -1.82
N TRP A 230 -6.50 10.32 -1.03
CA TRP A 230 -6.44 10.03 0.40
C TRP A 230 -6.22 11.30 1.21
N ASN A 231 -6.91 11.41 2.34
CA ASN A 231 -6.80 12.55 3.23
C ASN A 231 -5.65 12.41 4.25
N ASP A 232 -5.50 13.44 5.08
CA ASP A 232 -4.54 13.59 6.17
C ASP A 232 -4.66 12.52 7.27
N ARG A 233 -5.79 11.81 7.33
CA ARG A 233 -6.05 10.69 8.25
C ARG A 233 -5.85 9.31 7.62
N ASN A 234 -5.22 9.27 6.44
CA ASN A 234 -4.98 8.05 5.69
C ASN A 234 -6.28 7.28 5.38
N ILE A 235 -7.34 8.01 5.04
CA ILE A 235 -8.61 7.49 4.56
C ILE A 235 -8.73 7.81 3.08
N CYS A 236 -8.89 6.77 2.26
CA CYS A 236 -9.23 6.91 0.85
C CYS A 236 -10.64 7.47 0.76
N LEU A 237 -10.81 8.52 -0.02
CA LEU A 237 -12.11 9.14 -0.24
C LEU A 237 -13.08 8.19 -0.94
N SER A 238 -14.38 8.49 -0.85
CA SER A 238 -15.37 7.81 -1.68
C SER A 238 -15.03 8.01 -3.15
N TRP A 239 -15.51 7.13 -4.03
CA TRP A 239 -15.29 7.27 -5.47
C TRP A 239 -15.83 8.60 -5.98
N ASN A 240 -17.03 9.00 -5.53
CA ASN A 240 -17.64 10.28 -5.89
C ASN A 240 -16.79 11.48 -5.46
N ASP A 241 -16.36 11.50 -4.19
CA ASP A 241 -15.51 12.58 -3.66
C ASP A 241 -14.16 12.62 -4.39
N SER A 242 -13.59 11.46 -4.70
CA SER A 242 -12.35 11.35 -5.48
C SER A 242 -12.54 11.95 -6.88
N MET A 243 -13.62 11.60 -7.58
CA MET A 243 -13.87 12.12 -8.93
C MET A 243 -14.11 13.63 -8.93
N ALA A 244 -14.88 14.14 -7.96
CA ALA A 244 -15.11 15.58 -7.81
C ALA A 244 -13.78 16.32 -7.56
N PHE A 245 -12.94 15.80 -6.66
CA PHE A 245 -11.63 16.37 -6.37
C PHE A 245 -10.70 16.34 -7.59
N LEU A 246 -10.64 15.21 -8.31
CA LEU A 246 -9.78 15.07 -9.49
C LEU A 246 -10.25 15.96 -10.66
N ALA A 247 -11.55 16.10 -10.85
CA ALA A 247 -12.13 17.01 -11.84
C ALA A 247 -11.76 18.47 -11.53
N ASP A 248 -11.93 18.90 -10.27
CA ASP A 248 -11.49 20.22 -9.83
C ASP A 248 -9.98 20.39 -10.00
N ALA A 249 -9.17 19.38 -9.70
CA ALA A 249 -7.71 19.44 -9.86
C ALA A 249 -7.22 19.39 -11.32
N GLY A 250 -8.09 19.07 -12.29
CA GLY A 250 -7.71 18.86 -13.69
C GLY A 250 -6.89 17.59 -13.93
N ILE A 251 -7.13 16.54 -13.13
CA ILE A 251 -6.40 15.27 -13.17
C ILE A 251 -7.32 14.18 -13.73
N ALA A 252 -6.87 13.50 -14.78
CA ALA A 252 -7.62 12.39 -15.39
C ALA A 252 -7.61 11.15 -14.46
N PRO A 253 -8.77 10.51 -14.20
CA PRO A 253 -8.81 9.24 -13.52
C PRO A 253 -8.53 8.07 -14.49
N VAL A 254 -8.26 6.89 -13.93
CA VAL A 254 -8.29 5.63 -14.68
C VAL A 254 -9.70 5.35 -15.25
N PRO A 255 -9.84 4.64 -16.38
CA PRO A 255 -11.14 4.32 -16.96
C PRO A 255 -12.04 3.55 -15.98
N LEU A 256 -13.28 4.01 -15.82
CA LEU A 256 -14.32 3.32 -15.07
C LEU A 256 -15.04 2.33 -15.99
N LEU A 257 -15.06 1.05 -15.61
CA LEU A 257 -15.67 -0.03 -16.39
C LEU A 257 -17.05 -0.41 -15.86
N TYR A 258 -17.21 -0.42 -14.53
CA TYR A 258 -18.46 -0.81 -13.88
C TYR A 258 -18.69 -0.01 -12.61
N ARG A 259 -19.97 0.26 -12.32
CA ARG A 259 -20.45 0.72 -11.02
C ARG A 259 -21.78 0.05 -10.72
N GLY A 260 -21.93 -0.44 -9.50
CA GLY A 260 -23.16 -1.08 -9.05
C GLY A 260 -22.91 -2.07 -7.92
N GLN A 261 -23.85 -3.00 -7.74
CA GLN A 261 -23.73 -4.07 -6.75
C GLN A 261 -22.57 -5.02 -7.09
N LEU A 262 -22.06 -5.73 -6.09
CA LEU A 262 -21.08 -6.79 -6.30
C LEU A 262 -21.68 -7.97 -7.08
N ASP A 263 -21.58 -7.93 -8.40
CA ASP A 263 -21.98 -9.01 -9.31
C ASP A 263 -20.81 -9.36 -10.23
N ARG A 264 -20.20 -10.53 -10.00
CA ARG A 264 -19.06 -11.02 -10.77
C ARG A 264 -19.36 -11.13 -12.27
N HIS A 265 -20.55 -11.59 -12.64
CA HIS A 265 -20.91 -11.77 -14.05
C HIS A 265 -21.06 -10.41 -14.74
N ALA A 266 -21.77 -9.47 -14.11
CA ALA A 266 -21.93 -8.12 -14.64
C ALA A 266 -20.59 -7.38 -14.75
N ILE A 267 -19.73 -7.52 -13.74
CA ILE A 267 -18.38 -6.94 -13.71
C ILE A 267 -17.52 -7.50 -14.85
N HIS A 268 -17.52 -8.82 -15.04
CA HIS A 268 -16.71 -9.45 -16.08
C HIS A 268 -17.20 -9.04 -17.47
N ALA A 269 -18.51 -9.06 -17.71
CA ALA A 269 -19.10 -8.61 -18.98
C ALA A 269 -18.79 -7.14 -19.28
N ALA A 270 -18.78 -6.27 -18.26
CA ALA A 270 -18.40 -4.86 -18.41
C ALA A 270 -16.92 -4.72 -18.78
N TRP A 271 -16.03 -5.51 -18.18
CA TRP A 271 -14.61 -5.53 -18.54
C TRP A 271 -14.37 -6.08 -19.96
N GLU A 272 -15.01 -7.17 -20.37
CA GLU A 272 -14.88 -7.70 -21.74
C GLU A 272 -15.36 -6.70 -22.81
N LYS A 273 -16.40 -5.93 -22.49
CA LYS A 273 -16.96 -4.93 -23.41
C LYS A 273 -16.16 -3.63 -23.46
N GLY A 274 -15.67 -3.16 -22.33
CA GLY A 274 -15.12 -1.81 -22.18
C GLY A 274 -13.63 -1.74 -21.86
N GLY A 275 -13.01 -2.83 -21.41
CA GLY A 275 -11.60 -2.89 -21.09
C GLY A 275 -10.72 -3.05 -22.32
N ASN A 276 -9.47 -2.60 -22.23
CA ASN A 276 -8.49 -2.90 -23.26
C ASN A 276 -8.22 -4.42 -23.30
N PRO A 277 -8.33 -5.11 -24.45
CA PRO A 277 -8.05 -6.53 -24.56
C PRO A 277 -6.63 -6.92 -24.14
N SER A 278 -5.68 -5.97 -24.21
CA SER A 278 -4.31 -6.15 -23.76
C SER A 278 -4.11 -5.84 -22.26
N SER A 279 -5.08 -5.22 -21.58
CA SER A 279 -4.98 -4.82 -20.16
C SER A 279 -4.59 -5.98 -19.25
N GLU A 280 -3.92 -5.68 -18.13
CA GLU A 280 -3.63 -6.69 -17.10
C GLU A 280 -4.92 -7.30 -16.50
N GLY A 281 -5.98 -6.50 -16.45
CA GLY A 281 -7.25 -6.84 -15.85
C GLY A 281 -7.92 -5.59 -15.27
N TYR A 282 -8.47 -5.71 -14.07
CA TYR A 282 -9.20 -4.61 -13.42
C TYR A 282 -8.96 -4.57 -11.91
N VAL A 283 -9.24 -3.40 -11.33
CA VAL A 283 -9.28 -3.20 -9.88
C VAL A 283 -10.72 -2.98 -9.48
N LEU A 284 -11.20 -3.81 -8.55
CA LEU A 284 -12.48 -3.66 -7.87
C LEU A 284 -12.24 -2.98 -6.54
N ARG A 285 -13.05 -1.98 -6.18
CA ARG A 285 -13.09 -1.47 -4.81
C ARG A 285 -14.50 -1.06 -4.39
N SER A 286 -14.72 -0.95 -3.07
CA SER A 286 -15.90 -0.25 -2.55
C SER A 286 -15.98 1.16 -3.12
N ALA A 287 -17.17 1.59 -3.53
CA ALA A 287 -17.41 2.98 -3.95
C ALA A 287 -17.34 3.95 -2.75
N GLY A 288 -17.45 3.44 -1.52
CA GLY A 288 -17.35 4.21 -0.29
C GLY A 288 -15.91 4.63 0.06
N ARG A 289 -15.79 5.25 1.24
CA ARG A 289 -14.50 5.57 1.86
C ARG A 289 -13.83 4.28 2.33
N ILE A 290 -12.50 4.24 2.26
CA ILE A 290 -11.71 3.07 2.65
C ILE A 290 -10.62 3.53 3.62
N ALA A 291 -10.71 3.11 4.88
CA ALA A 291 -9.59 3.31 5.81
C ALA A 291 -8.39 2.46 5.34
N TYR A 292 -7.17 2.95 5.54
CA TYR A 292 -5.96 2.27 5.05
C TYR A 292 -5.86 0.81 5.48
N ARG A 293 -6.18 0.51 6.74
CA ARG A 293 -6.19 -0.86 7.28
C ARG A 293 -7.23 -1.78 6.64
N ASP A 294 -8.33 -1.22 6.14
CA ASP A 294 -9.43 -2.00 5.55
C ASP A 294 -9.25 -2.20 4.04
N PHE A 295 -8.23 -1.57 3.43
CA PHE A 295 -8.02 -1.59 1.99
C PHE A 295 -7.93 -3.01 1.41
N ARG A 296 -7.20 -3.90 2.07
CA ARG A 296 -7.05 -5.31 1.66
C ARG A 296 -8.35 -6.13 1.68
N ARG A 297 -9.40 -5.62 2.32
CA ARG A 297 -10.74 -6.22 2.42
C ARG A 297 -11.79 -5.49 1.58
N LEU A 298 -11.48 -4.29 1.10
CA LEU A 298 -12.39 -3.41 0.35
C LEU A 298 -11.90 -3.07 -1.06
N ALA A 299 -10.71 -3.53 -1.44
CA ALA A 299 -10.14 -3.37 -2.78
C ALA A 299 -9.34 -4.61 -3.18
N GLY A 300 -9.61 -5.11 -4.39
CA GLY A 300 -8.93 -6.27 -4.96
C GLY A 300 -8.70 -6.12 -6.46
N LYS A 301 -7.73 -6.85 -6.99
CA LYS A 301 -7.38 -6.89 -8.40
C LYS A 301 -7.73 -8.23 -9.03
N PHE A 302 -8.23 -8.19 -10.25
CA PHE A 302 -8.33 -9.34 -11.14
C PHE A 302 -7.19 -9.27 -12.14
N ILE A 303 -6.50 -10.39 -12.32
CA ILE A 303 -5.41 -10.56 -13.28
C ILE A 303 -5.86 -11.63 -14.27
N ARG A 304 -5.83 -11.29 -15.57
CA ARG A 304 -6.20 -12.23 -16.63
C ARG A 304 -5.09 -13.25 -16.89
N SER A 305 -5.48 -14.40 -17.43
CA SER A 305 -4.55 -15.43 -17.89
C SER A 305 -3.66 -14.93 -19.03
N GLY A 306 -2.43 -15.45 -19.06
CA GLY A 306 -1.43 -15.09 -20.07
C GLY A 306 -0.88 -13.67 -19.94
N TYR A 307 -1.28 -12.89 -18.92
CA TYR A 307 -0.59 -11.67 -18.59
C TYR A 307 0.67 -11.99 -17.78
N VAL A 308 1.81 -11.96 -18.45
CA VAL A 308 3.11 -11.99 -17.79
C VAL A 308 3.59 -10.56 -17.72
N GLN A 309 3.63 -10.01 -16.50
CA GLN A 309 4.23 -8.70 -16.28
C GLN A 309 5.71 -8.81 -16.68
N SER A 310 6.06 -8.23 -17.82
CA SER A 310 7.46 -8.04 -18.16
C SER A 310 8.01 -7.00 -17.19
N GLU A 311 9.19 -7.26 -16.59
CA GLU A 311 9.91 -6.16 -15.97
C GLU A 311 10.02 -5.05 -17.03
N PRO A 312 9.72 -3.77 -16.69
CA PRO A 312 10.03 -2.67 -17.58
C PRO A 312 11.48 -2.88 -17.95
N VAL A 313 11.71 -3.21 -19.22
CA VAL A 313 12.84 -4.00 -19.67
C VAL A 313 14.11 -3.53 -18.94
N LYS A 314 15.03 -4.45 -18.63
CA LYS A 314 16.46 -4.14 -18.39
C LYS A 314 17.09 -3.22 -19.47
N ASN A 315 16.31 -2.78 -20.45
CA ASN A 315 16.57 -1.88 -21.57
C ASN A 315 15.75 -0.58 -21.56
N ASN A 316 14.91 -0.20 -20.58
CA ASN A 316 14.11 1.06 -20.67
C ASN A 316 14.30 2.05 -19.50
N MET A 317 14.91 1.62 -18.40
CA MET A 317 15.33 2.52 -17.30
C MET A 317 16.86 2.62 -17.15
N THR A 318 17.59 2.01 -18.09
CA THR A 318 19.04 2.12 -18.22
C THR A 318 19.34 3.31 -19.12
N HIS A 319 20.12 4.27 -18.62
CA HIS A 319 20.45 5.51 -19.35
C HIS A 319 21.01 5.18 -20.75
N GLY A 320 20.42 5.75 -21.81
CA GLY A 320 20.91 5.60 -23.19
C GLY A 320 20.26 4.48 -24.03
N THR A 321 19.13 3.92 -23.59
CA THR A 321 18.38 2.92 -24.36
C THR A 321 17.09 3.53 -24.93
N THR A 322 16.66 3.13 -26.13
CA THR A 322 15.48 3.70 -26.80
C THR A 322 14.19 3.40 -26.03
N MET A 323 13.65 4.39 -25.30
CA MET A 323 12.38 4.27 -24.59
C MET A 323 11.21 4.11 -25.59
N LEU A 324 10.40 3.07 -25.39
CA LEU A 324 9.11 2.93 -26.07
C LEU A 324 8.03 3.69 -25.30
N ASN A 325 7.73 4.91 -25.74
CA ASN A 325 6.76 5.77 -25.07
C ASN A 325 5.32 5.47 -25.52
N ASN A 326 4.39 5.58 -24.57
CA ASN A 326 2.97 5.65 -24.86
C ASN A 326 2.62 6.99 -25.52
N THR A 327 1.47 7.09 -26.16
CA THR A 327 1.02 8.33 -26.82
C THR A 327 -0.27 8.87 -26.21
N LEU A 328 -0.34 10.20 -26.10
CA LEU A 328 -1.56 10.89 -25.68
C LEU A 328 -2.57 10.92 -26.83
N SER A 329 -3.86 10.99 -26.49
CA SER A 329 -4.91 11.30 -27.44
C SER A 329 -4.68 12.66 -28.08
N LEU A 330 -4.86 12.77 -29.39
CA LEU A 330 -4.87 14.05 -30.09
C LEU A 330 -6.05 14.87 -29.55
N LYS A 331 -5.78 16.09 -29.08
CA LYS A 331 -6.82 17.03 -28.63
C LYS A 331 -7.44 17.77 -29.80
#